data_AF-A0A1C4UQQ6-F1
#
_entry.id   AF-A0A1C4UQQ6-F1
#
_cell.length_a   1.000
_cell.length_b   1.000
_cell.length_c   1.000
_cell.angle_alpha   90.00
_cell.angle_beta   90.00
_cell.angle_gamma   90.00
#
_symmetry.space_group_name_H-M   'P 1'
#
loop_
_entity.id
_entity.type
_entity.pdbx_description
1 polymer ?
#
loop_
_entity_poly.entity_id
_entity_poly.type
_entity_poly.pdbx_seq_one_letter_code
_entity_poly.pdbx_strand_id
1 'polypeptide(L)'
;MGELTCQLSPLVFAELYYLLLADGNLGGELGERLGEIGCDLEWLEARAQDYDAKWCFDAPSLETEAADDLALPVEHSVLATWLLAGLRNTGLSDELSSNLVDAVQRRMDADAPQLDVRPQSLSPIIRGWTLGMVAGTLDPALPMVLAWYPADPHIRAAYKGLVEQVLHLQDIPEPWPELAGTALYVRTGGLAEALRPAPEPAAGGRKRGLQYSIDLLMVEAKPQAPPHVWDRLRSNWMNWVTRRNTLTHVKPSEDSTSTFEDHAAQVRTWYEIYPTVLGITQFTCQEVSLELQETIPPSLRTSDPWEYLQYDVKTTWD
;
A
#
# COMPACT_ATOMS: atom_id res chain seq x y z
N MET A 1 8.37 -16.38 -9.71
CA MET A 1 7.75 -15.14 -9.22
C MET A 1 8.51 -14.79 -7.96
N GLY A 2 9.18 -13.63 -7.94
CA GLY A 2 10.02 -13.22 -6.82
C GLY A 2 9.20 -13.07 -5.53
N GLU A 3 9.88 -13.01 -4.39
CA GLU A 3 9.22 -12.70 -3.13
C GLU A 3 8.58 -11.30 -3.22
N LEU A 4 7.30 -11.16 -2.88
CA LEU A 4 6.62 -9.86 -2.83
C LEU A 4 7.21 -9.03 -1.69
N THR A 5 8.22 -8.25 -2.04
CA THR A 5 9.00 -7.40 -1.16
C THR A 5 9.02 -5.99 -1.74
N CYS A 6 8.69 -4.99 -0.91
CA CYS A 6 8.76 -3.59 -1.31
C CYS A 6 10.22 -3.14 -1.24
N GLN A 7 10.90 -3.18 -2.38
CA GLN A 7 12.28 -2.71 -2.52
C GLN A 7 12.25 -1.49 -3.43
N LEU A 8 12.61 -0.33 -2.87
CA LEU A 8 12.53 0.95 -3.55
C LEU A 8 13.93 1.51 -3.78
N SER A 9 14.07 2.32 -4.82
CA SER A 9 15.31 3.01 -5.17
C SER A 9 15.70 4.06 -4.12
N PRO A 10 16.99 4.37 -3.92
CA PRO A 10 17.44 5.49 -3.07
C PRO A 10 16.70 6.80 -3.36
N LEU A 11 16.40 7.10 -4.63
CA LEU A 11 15.69 8.30 -5.03
C LEU A 11 14.33 8.46 -4.32
N VAL A 12 13.59 7.37 -4.16
CA VAL A 12 12.29 7.38 -3.50
C VAL A 12 12.41 7.85 -2.06
N PHE A 13 13.42 7.37 -1.34
CA PHE A 13 13.65 7.74 0.05
C PHE A 13 14.14 9.19 0.19
N ALA A 14 15.03 9.63 -0.69
CA ALA A 14 15.48 11.01 -0.74
C ALA A 14 14.29 11.97 -0.91
N GLU A 15 13.48 11.77 -1.96
CA GLU A 15 12.34 12.64 -2.24
C GLU A 15 11.25 12.55 -1.16
N LEU A 16 10.98 11.36 -0.61
CA LEU A 16 10.04 11.22 0.51
C LEU A 16 10.49 12.04 1.71
N TYR A 17 11.75 11.94 2.11
CA TYR A 17 12.25 12.62 3.30
C TYR A 17 12.35 14.13 3.09
N TYR A 18 12.73 14.60 1.90
CA TYR A 18 12.65 16.02 1.57
C TYR A 18 11.22 16.56 1.63
N LEU A 19 10.23 15.82 1.11
CA LEU A 19 8.82 16.21 1.20
C LEU A 19 8.32 16.27 2.65
N LEU A 20 8.69 15.29 3.47
CA LEU A 20 8.33 15.26 4.89
C LEU A 20 8.95 16.44 5.67
N LEU A 21 10.21 16.78 5.39
CA LEU A 21 10.92 17.89 6.02
C LEU A 21 10.43 19.26 5.54
N ALA A 22 9.97 19.37 4.29
CA ALA A 22 9.47 20.61 3.70
C ALA A 22 8.08 20.99 4.22
N ASP A 23 7.27 20.02 4.64
CA ASP A 23 5.94 20.29 5.21
C ASP A 23 6.04 20.67 6.69
N GLY A 24 6.06 21.97 6.95
CA GLY A 24 6.12 22.52 8.31
C GLY A 24 4.95 22.09 9.22
N ASN A 25 3.85 21.58 8.68
CA ASN A 25 2.74 21.05 9.50
C ASN A 25 3.05 19.67 10.08
N LEU A 26 3.96 18.91 9.47
CA LEU A 26 4.33 17.56 9.89
C LEU A 26 5.49 17.56 10.89
N GLY A 27 6.29 18.63 10.94
CA GLY A 27 7.56 18.65 11.68
C GLY A 27 7.44 18.33 13.18
N GLY A 28 6.33 18.71 13.84
CA GLY A 28 6.10 18.39 15.25
C GLY A 28 5.94 16.88 15.49
N GLU A 29 4.95 16.26 14.84
CA GLU A 29 4.66 14.82 14.94
C GLU A 29 5.84 13.98 14.40
N LEU A 30 6.49 14.42 13.32
CA LEU A 30 7.66 13.76 12.77
C LEU A 30 8.85 13.81 13.73
N GLY A 31 9.07 14.94 14.40
CA GLY A 31 10.11 15.10 15.40
C GLY A 31 9.87 14.23 16.64
N GLU A 32 8.63 14.19 17.14
CA GLU A 32 8.25 13.28 18.23
C GLU A 32 8.50 11.82 17.83
N ARG A 33 8.10 11.46 16.61
CA ARG A 33 8.28 10.11 16.07
C ARG A 33 9.76 9.73 15.99
N LEU A 34 10.62 10.57 15.42
CA LEU A 34 12.08 10.34 15.36
C LEU A 34 12.70 10.23 16.76
N GLY A 35 12.18 10.99 17.72
CA GLY A 35 12.60 10.93 19.11
C GLY A 35 12.41 9.56 19.76
N GLU A 36 11.43 8.75 19.32
CA GLU A 36 11.22 7.38 19.80
C GLU A 36 12.41 6.45 19.53
N ILE A 37 13.19 6.73 18.50
CA ILE A 37 14.41 5.99 18.13
C ILE A 37 15.68 6.81 18.41
N GLY A 38 15.59 7.87 19.22
CA GLY A 38 16.75 8.69 19.60
C GLY A 38 17.32 9.57 18.47
N CYS A 39 16.53 9.82 17.42
CA CYS A 39 16.91 10.65 16.28
C CYS A 39 16.14 11.99 16.27
N ASP A 40 16.53 12.91 15.40
CA ASP A 40 15.88 14.21 15.20
C ASP A 40 15.71 14.55 13.71
N LEU A 41 15.16 15.75 13.43
CA LEU A 41 14.93 16.20 12.05
C LEU A 41 16.24 16.43 11.27
N GLU A 42 17.33 16.83 11.96
CA GLU A 42 18.66 16.99 11.34
C GLU A 42 19.21 15.63 10.89
N TRP A 43 19.01 14.59 11.71
CA TRP A 43 19.32 13.22 11.32
C TRP A 43 18.55 12.84 10.05
N LEU A 44 17.25 13.11 9.96
CA LEU A 44 16.44 12.76 8.78
C LEU A 44 16.91 13.52 7.53
N GLU A 45 17.28 14.79 7.67
CA GLU A 45 17.85 15.60 6.58
C GLU A 45 19.16 14.99 6.07
N ALA A 46 20.06 14.58 6.98
CA ALA A 46 21.30 13.90 6.60
C ALA A 46 21.02 12.58 5.87
N ARG A 47 20.01 11.81 6.29
CA ARG A 47 19.61 10.59 5.59
C ARG A 47 19.09 10.86 4.19
N ALA A 48 18.27 11.90 4.00
CA ALA A 48 17.81 12.31 2.69
C ALA A 48 18.98 12.60 1.74
N GLN A 49 20.02 13.29 2.25
CA GLN A 49 21.25 13.58 1.50
C GLN A 49 22.06 12.31 1.17
N ASP A 50 22.16 11.35 2.09
CA ASP A 50 22.85 10.08 1.84
C ASP A 50 22.18 9.28 0.69
N TYR A 51 20.84 9.22 0.68
CA TYR A 51 20.09 8.59 -0.41
C TYR A 51 20.23 9.34 -1.74
N ASP A 52 20.17 10.68 -1.72
CA ASP A 52 20.32 11.51 -2.92
C ASP A 52 21.73 11.33 -3.52
N ALA A 53 22.76 11.30 -2.67
CA ALA A 53 24.13 11.02 -3.09
C ALA A 53 24.26 9.64 -3.74
N LYS A 54 23.63 8.60 -3.16
CA LYS A 54 23.59 7.25 -3.75
C LYS A 54 22.91 7.26 -5.12
N TRP A 55 21.75 7.90 -5.24
CA TRP A 55 21.05 8.03 -6.51
C TRP A 55 21.91 8.76 -7.56
N CYS A 56 22.54 9.88 -7.20
CA CYS A 56 23.38 10.63 -8.13
C CYS A 56 24.60 9.84 -8.60
N PHE A 57 25.12 8.94 -7.76
CA PHE A 57 26.21 8.03 -8.12
C PHE A 57 25.74 6.93 -9.08
N ASP A 58 24.57 6.36 -8.84
CA ASP A 58 24.02 5.21 -9.55
C ASP A 58 23.36 5.56 -10.89
N ALA A 59 22.56 6.64 -10.91
CA ALA A 59 21.65 6.99 -12.00
C ALA A 59 22.31 7.09 -13.38
N PRO A 60 23.54 7.64 -13.52
CA PRO A 60 24.22 7.70 -14.82
C PRO A 60 24.58 6.34 -15.41
N SER A 61 24.63 5.29 -14.57
CA SER A 61 24.98 3.92 -14.96
C SER A 61 23.79 2.97 -15.06
N LEU A 62 22.57 3.47 -14.79
CA LEU A 62 21.36 2.67 -14.85
C LEU A 62 21.07 2.18 -16.27
N GLU A 63 20.97 0.86 -16.43
CA GLU A 63 20.46 0.21 -17.63
C GLU A 63 19.00 -0.19 -17.42
N THR A 64 18.16 -0.09 -18.46
CA THR A 64 16.71 -0.34 -18.37
C THR A 64 16.39 -1.75 -17.82
N GLU A 65 17.18 -2.76 -18.19
CA GLU A 65 16.97 -4.15 -17.77
C GLU A 65 17.42 -4.43 -16.33
N ALA A 66 18.27 -3.56 -15.76
CA ALA A 66 18.86 -3.70 -14.42
C ALA A 66 18.35 -2.63 -13.45
N ALA A 67 17.32 -1.87 -13.82
CA ALA A 67 16.94 -0.69 -13.06
C ALA A 67 16.42 -1.02 -11.64
N ASP A 68 15.79 -2.20 -11.49
CA ASP A 68 15.37 -2.71 -10.18
C ASP A 68 16.53 -3.35 -9.38
N ASP A 69 17.70 -3.59 -9.97
CA ASP A 69 18.87 -4.14 -9.25
C ASP A 69 19.47 -3.12 -8.25
N LEU A 70 19.15 -1.83 -8.43
CA LEU A 70 19.57 -0.76 -7.53
C LEU A 70 18.55 -0.48 -6.42
N ALA A 71 17.49 -1.30 -6.32
CA ALA A 71 16.55 -1.22 -5.22
C ALA A 71 17.24 -1.60 -3.90
N LEU A 72 16.93 -0.84 -2.86
CA LEU A 72 17.51 -1.07 -1.54
C LEU A 72 16.80 -2.23 -0.82
N PRO A 73 17.46 -2.86 0.16
CA PRO A 73 16.82 -3.82 1.06
C PRO A 73 15.54 -3.27 1.71
N VAL A 74 14.61 -4.16 2.03
CA VAL A 74 13.25 -3.82 2.49
C VAL A 74 13.26 -2.98 3.77
N GLU A 75 14.31 -3.10 4.58
CA GLU A 75 14.48 -2.40 5.85
C GLU A 75 14.41 -0.86 5.68
N HIS A 76 14.86 -0.33 4.54
CA HIS A 76 14.71 1.08 4.20
C HIS A 76 13.23 1.48 4.05
N SER A 77 12.45 0.65 3.34
CA SER A 77 11.00 0.81 3.22
C SER A 77 10.30 0.65 4.57
N VAL A 78 10.77 -0.25 5.44
CA VAL A 78 10.25 -0.43 6.80
C VAL A 78 10.44 0.83 7.65
N LEU A 79 11.63 1.44 7.61
CA LEU A 79 11.88 2.72 8.29
C LEU A 79 10.95 3.81 7.78
N ALA A 80 10.86 3.98 6.46
CA ALA A 80 10.03 5.01 5.85
C ALA A 80 8.54 4.83 6.19
N THR A 81 8.01 3.59 6.15
CA THR A 81 6.61 3.35 6.53
C THR A 81 6.36 3.53 8.03
N TRP A 82 7.35 3.27 8.89
CA TRP A 82 7.22 3.50 10.33
C TRP A 82 7.19 4.99 10.67
N LEU A 83 7.98 5.82 9.96
CA LEU A 83 7.90 7.29 10.05
C LEU A 83 6.54 7.80 9.60
N LEU A 84 6.05 7.35 8.44
CA LEU A 84 4.73 7.72 7.91
C LEU A 84 3.59 7.32 8.85
N ALA A 85 3.66 6.13 9.47
CA ALA A 85 2.64 5.69 10.42
C ALA A 85 2.50 6.62 11.63
N GLY A 86 3.59 7.27 12.07
CA GLY A 86 3.54 8.30 13.13
C GLY A 86 2.67 9.50 12.74
N LEU A 87 2.57 9.79 11.44
CA LEU A 87 1.81 10.91 10.89
C LEU A 87 0.33 10.56 10.62
N ARG A 88 -0.15 9.37 10.99
CA ARG A 88 -1.50 8.92 10.58
C ARG A 88 -2.67 9.81 11.01
N ASN A 89 -2.45 10.67 12.00
CA ASN A 89 -3.45 11.58 12.55
C ASN A 89 -3.33 13.02 12.01
N THR A 90 -2.39 13.31 11.09
CA THR A 90 -2.16 14.67 10.57
C THR A 90 -2.99 15.01 9.34
N GLY A 91 -3.77 14.06 8.83
CA GLY A 91 -4.67 14.27 7.70
C GLY A 91 -4.62 13.15 6.66
N LEU A 92 -4.80 13.53 5.39
CA LEU A 92 -4.81 12.61 4.26
C LEU A 92 -3.41 12.44 3.68
N SER A 93 -3.00 11.20 3.39
CA SER A 93 -1.69 10.91 2.80
C SER A 93 -1.63 11.07 1.27
N ASP A 94 -2.76 11.28 0.60
CA ASP A 94 -2.86 11.26 -0.87
C ASP A 94 -2.11 12.40 -1.55
N GLU A 95 -2.07 13.59 -0.93
CA GLU A 95 -1.30 14.71 -1.45
C GLU A 95 0.20 14.42 -1.38
N LEU A 96 0.69 13.93 -0.23
CA LEU A 96 2.08 13.48 -0.09
C LEU A 96 2.42 12.36 -1.09
N SER A 97 1.52 11.39 -1.27
CA SER A 97 1.67 10.30 -2.23
C SER A 97 1.82 10.81 -3.67
N SER A 98 0.94 11.74 -4.07
CA SER A 98 0.96 12.33 -5.42
C SER A 98 2.23 13.15 -5.64
N ASN A 99 2.61 13.97 -4.65
CA ASN A 99 3.83 14.77 -4.70
C ASN A 99 5.09 13.90 -4.79
N LEU A 100 5.13 12.77 -4.07
CA LEU A 100 6.22 11.81 -4.14
C LEU A 100 6.32 11.17 -5.52
N VAL A 101 5.21 10.68 -6.07
CA VAL A 101 5.15 10.07 -7.41
C VAL A 101 5.64 11.04 -8.48
N ASP A 102 5.23 12.31 -8.40
CA ASP A 102 5.63 13.37 -9.32
C ASP A 102 7.10 13.77 -9.15
N ALA A 103 7.60 13.81 -7.91
CA ALA A 103 8.98 14.14 -7.61
C ALA A 103 9.95 13.08 -8.14
N VAL A 104 9.64 11.81 -7.88
CA VAL A 104 10.41 10.67 -8.39
C VAL A 104 10.39 10.62 -9.92
N GLN A 105 9.24 10.86 -10.56
CA GLN A 105 9.17 10.94 -12.02
C GLN A 105 10.10 12.01 -12.58
N ARG A 106 10.03 13.22 -12.01
CA ARG A 106 10.78 14.38 -12.50
C ARG A 106 12.28 14.17 -12.37
N ARG A 107 12.73 13.57 -11.26
CA ARG A 107 14.14 13.24 -11.03
C ARG A 107 14.61 12.09 -11.91
N MET A 108 13.78 11.07 -12.13
CA MET A 108 14.08 9.99 -13.07
C MET A 108 14.27 10.55 -14.49
N ASP A 109 13.36 11.40 -14.97
CA ASP A 109 13.44 12.01 -16.30
C ASP A 109 14.68 12.89 -16.49
N ALA A 110 15.15 13.52 -15.41
CA ALA A 110 16.32 14.40 -15.42
C ALA A 110 17.65 13.63 -15.31
N ASP A 111 17.72 12.68 -14.39
CA ASP A 111 18.98 12.04 -13.98
C ASP A 111 19.21 10.69 -14.67
N ALA A 112 18.14 10.02 -15.10
CA ALA A 112 18.16 8.73 -15.79
C ALA A 112 17.24 8.70 -17.03
N PRO A 113 17.42 9.63 -18.00
CA PRO A 113 16.55 9.76 -19.18
C PRO A 113 16.53 8.51 -20.09
N GLN A 114 17.46 7.57 -19.89
CA GLN A 114 17.49 6.27 -20.58
C GLN A 114 16.40 5.29 -20.11
N LEU A 115 15.71 5.58 -19.00
CA LEU A 115 14.60 4.76 -18.51
C LEU A 115 13.29 5.18 -19.21
N ASP A 116 12.98 4.54 -20.33
CA ASP A 116 11.76 4.81 -21.11
C ASP A 116 10.45 4.47 -20.36
N VAL A 117 10.54 3.52 -19.42
CA VAL A 117 9.43 3.06 -18.57
C VAL A 117 9.91 3.07 -17.13
N ARG A 118 9.08 3.61 -16.23
CA ARG A 118 9.36 3.65 -14.81
C ARG A 118 9.45 2.22 -14.23
N PRO A 119 10.60 1.81 -13.65
CA PRO A 119 10.76 0.54 -12.94
C PRO A 119 9.90 0.45 -11.68
N GLN A 120 9.71 -0.75 -11.14
CA GLN A 120 8.90 -0.95 -9.93
C GLN A 120 9.54 -0.28 -8.71
N SER A 121 10.86 -0.38 -8.59
CA SER A 121 11.66 0.28 -7.53
C SER A 121 11.51 1.81 -7.51
N LEU A 122 11.06 2.43 -8.61
CA LEU A 122 10.79 3.86 -8.74
C LEU A 122 9.29 4.18 -8.74
N SER A 123 8.44 3.22 -8.39
CA SER A 123 6.98 3.33 -8.37
C SER A 123 6.42 3.32 -6.94
N PRO A 124 6.76 4.30 -6.08
CA PRO A 124 6.23 4.36 -4.74
C PRO A 124 4.76 4.72 -4.73
N ILE A 125 4.07 4.27 -3.70
CA ILE A 125 2.74 4.76 -3.37
C ILE A 125 2.59 4.83 -1.85
N ILE A 126 1.98 5.91 -1.38
CA ILE A 126 1.55 6.03 0.02
C ILE A 126 0.03 5.95 0.06
N ARG A 127 -0.48 5.06 0.91
CA ARG A 127 -1.91 4.92 1.15
C ARG A 127 -2.16 4.69 2.62
N GLY A 128 -3.07 5.48 3.21
CA GLY A 128 -3.37 5.37 4.64
C GLY A 128 -2.09 5.44 5.49
N TRP A 129 -1.17 6.34 5.14
CA TRP A 129 0.12 6.50 5.83
C TRP A 129 1.01 5.24 5.86
N THR A 130 0.81 4.33 4.92
CA THR A 130 1.67 3.16 4.69
C THR A 130 2.37 3.30 3.35
N LEU A 131 3.70 3.12 3.33
CA LEU A 131 4.48 3.09 2.11
C LEU A 131 4.35 1.72 1.44
N GLY A 132 4.31 1.73 0.11
CA GLY A 132 4.41 0.54 -0.70
C GLY A 132 4.96 0.84 -2.08
N MET A 133 5.06 -0.22 -2.86
CA MET A 133 5.52 -0.22 -4.24
C MET A 133 4.39 -0.72 -5.12
N VAL A 134 4.11 -0.02 -6.22
CA VAL A 134 3.16 -0.51 -7.22
C VAL A 134 3.86 -1.59 -8.05
N ALA A 135 3.30 -2.80 -8.03
CA ALA A 135 3.82 -3.92 -8.80
C ALA A 135 2.97 -4.15 -10.04
N GLY A 136 3.60 -4.51 -11.15
CA GLY A 136 2.92 -4.74 -12.43
C GLY A 136 2.54 -3.45 -13.16
N THR A 137 1.75 -3.58 -14.23
CA THR A 137 1.40 -2.47 -15.14
C THR A 137 -0.10 -2.25 -15.30
N LEU A 138 -0.91 -2.93 -14.49
CA LEU A 138 -2.38 -2.91 -14.62
C LEU A 138 -2.98 -1.56 -14.23
N ASP A 139 -2.45 -0.94 -13.19
CA ASP A 139 -2.94 0.33 -12.63
C ASP A 139 -1.79 1.11 -12.00
N PRO A 140 -1.77 2.45 -12.08
CA PRO A 140 -0.70 3.25 -11.50
C PRO A 140 -0.68 3.26 -9.96
N ALA A 141 -1.69 2.68 -9.30
CA ALA A 141 -1.78 2.63 -7.84
C ALA A 141 -1.95 1.22 -7.27
N LEU A 142 -2.14 0.19 -8.11
CA LEU A 142 -2.45 -1.17 -7.70
C LEU A 142 -1.90 -2.22 -8.68
N PRO A 143 -1.63 -3.44 -8.21
CA PRO A 143 -1.62 -3.86 -6.81
C PRO A 143 -0.41 -3.30 -6.05
N MET A 144 -0.60 -3.05 -4.76
CA MET A 144 0.42 -2.48 -3.88
C MET A 144 1.13 -3.58 -3.09
N VAL A 145 2.46 -3.65 -3.21
CA VAL A 145 3.33 -4.43 -2.32
C VAL A 145 3.69 -3.55 -1.13
N LEU A 146 3.32 -3.97 0.07
CA LEU A 146 3.50 -3.15 1.28
C LEU A 146 4.95 -3.21 1.78
N ALA A 147 5.45 -2.10 2.29
CA ALA A 147 6.73 -2.05 3.01
C ALA A 147 6.71 -2.88 4.29
N TRP A 148 5.56 -2.91 4.96
CA TRP A 148 5.30 -3.72 6.13
C TRP A 148 3.93 -4.36 6.00
N TYR A 149 3.80 -5.61 6.44
CA TYR A 149 2.53 -6.35 6.39
C TYR A 149 1.94 -6.46 7.80
N PRO A 150 0.60 -6.58 7.93
CA PRO A 150 -0.04 -6.81 9.22
C PRO A 150 0.59 -7.98 9.98
N ALA A 151 0.66 -7.85 11.31
CA ALA A 151 1.29 -8.84 12.17
C ALA A 151 0.62 -10.22 12.07
N ASP A 152 -0.71 -10.24 11.90
CA ASP A 152 -1.47 -11.48 11.71
C ASP A 152 -0.97 -12.23 10.46
N PRO A 153 -0.43 -13.46 10.61
CA PRO A 153 0.11 -14.23 9.50
C PRO A 153 -0.93 -14.61 8.44
N HIS A 154 -2.21 -14.77 8.82
CA HIS A 154 -3.29 -15.09 7.91
C HIS A 154 -3.70 -13.87 7.07
N ILE A 155 -3.80 -12.69 7.69
CA ILE A 155 -4.07 -11.44 6.96
C ILE A 155 -2.93 -11.16 5.96
N ARG A 156 -1.69 -11.24 6.43
CA ARG A 156 -0.49 -11.08 5.58
C ARG A 156 -0.47 -12.05 4.41
N ALA A 157 -0.69 -13.35 4.66
CA ALA A 157 -0.70 -14.35 3.59
C ALA A 157 -1.85 -14.12 2.59
N ALA A 158 -3.04 -13.79 3.07
CA ALA A 158 -4.19 -13.51 2.23
C ALA A 158 -3.98 -12.24 1.37
N TYR A 159 -3.38 -11.19 1.93
CA TYR A 159 -3.08 -9.96 1.19
C TYR A 159 -1.96 -10.17 0.16
N LYS A 160 -0.87 -10.87 0.51
CA LYS A 160 0.15 -11.26 -0.48
C LYS A 160 -0.46 -12.06 -1.62
N GLY A 161 -1.30 -13.05 -1.30
CA GLY A 161 -2.01 -13.82 -2.33
C GLY A 161 -2.91 -12.95 -3.21
N LEU A 162 -3.57 -11.91 -2.66
CA LEU A 162 -4.35 -10.94 -3.44
C LEU A 162 -3.48 -10.20 -4.45
N VAL A 163 -2.33 -9.69 -4.02
CA VAL A 163 -1.36 -9.01 -4.91
C VAL A 163 -0.91 -9.96 -6.03
N GLU A 164 -0.51 -11.19 -5.70
CA GLU A 164 -0.13 -12.20 -6.70
C GLU A 164 -1.26 -12.50 -7.69
N GLN A 165 -2.50 -12.60 -7.20
CA GLN A 165 -3.66 -12.83 -8.07
C GLN A 165 -3.88 -11.67 -9.03
N VAL A 166 -3.83 -10.42 -8.56
CA VAL A 166 -3.99 -9.24 -9.43
C VAL A 166 -2.85 -9.15 -10.45
N LEU A 167 -1.61 -9.42 -10.04
CA LEU A 167 -0.47 -9.51 -10.96
C LEU A 167 -0.71 -10.59 -12.02
N HIS A 168 -1.23 -11.76 -11.66
CA HIS A 168 -1.53 -12.79 -12.64
C HIS A 168 -2.65 -12.39 -13.63
N LEU A 169 -3.63 -11.60 -13.18
CA LEU A 169 -4.70 -11.11 -14.05
C LEU A 169 -4.19 -10.18 -15.16
N GLN A 170 -3.09 -9.47 -14.94
CA GLN A 170 -2.51 -8.56 -15.95
C GLN A 170 -2.08 -9.30 -17.23
N ASP A 171 -1.73 -10.59 -17.11
CA ASP A 171 -1.27 -11.44 -18.20
C ASP A 171 -2.44 -12.11 -18.95
N ILE A 172 -3.67 -11.96 -18.45
CA ILE A 172 -4.87 -12.57 -19.01
C ILE A 172 -5.66 -11.50 -19.76
N PRO A 173 -5.94 -11.69 -21.07
CA PRO A 173 -6.77 -10.76 -21.82
C PRO A 173 -8.17 -10.61 -21.21
N GLU A 174 -8.64 -9.37 -21.12
CA GLU A 174 -10.02 -9.08 -20.76
C GLU A 174 -10.97 -9.40 -21.92
N PRO A 175 -12.22 -9.84 -21.65
CA PRO A 175 -12.78 -10.10 -20.32
C PRO A 175 -12.30 -11.43 -19.72
N TRP A 176 -11.88 -11.40 -18.46
CA TRP A 176 -11.43 -12.57 -17.73
C TRP A 176 -12.53 -13.63 -17.56
N PRO A 177 -12.16 -14.89 -17.30
CA PRO A 177 -13.09 -15.88 -16.77
C PRO A 177 -13.70 -15.38 -15.47
N GLU A 178 -15.01 -15.55 -15.29
CA GLU A 178 -15.76 -15.13 -14.09
C GLU A 178 -15.11 -15.64 -12.80
N LEU A 179 -14.65 -16.89 -12.80
CA LEU A 179 -14.00 -17.52 -11.64
C LEU A 179 -12.80 -16.70 -11.12
N ALA A 180 -12.08 -16.03 -12.02
CA ALA A 180 -10.93 -15.21 -11.68
C ALA A 180 -11.35 -13.99 -10.83
N GLY A 181 -12.47 -13.36 -11.18
CA GLY A 181 -13.07 -12.27 -10.42
C GLY A 181 -13.78 -12.72 -9.14
N THR A 182 -14.52 -13.83 -9.18
CA THR A 182 -15.20 -14.37 -7.99
C THR A 182 -14.22 -14.80 -6.91
N ALA A 183 -13.05 -15.35 -7.28
CA ALA A 183 -11.99 -15.66 -6.34
C ALA A 183 -11.49 -14.40 -5.58
N LEU A 184 -11.42 -13.23 -6.24
CA LEU A 184 -11.08 -11.97 -5.55
C LEU A 184 -12.12 -11.64 -4.48
N TYR A 185 -13.41 -11.74 -4.80
CA TYR A 185 -14.48 -11.44 -3.84
C TYR A 185 -14.45 -12.35 -2.61
N VAL A 186 -14.11 -13.63 -2.79
CA VAL A 186 -13.93 -14.57 -1.67
C VAL A 186 -12.77 -14.10 -0.78
N ARG A 187 -11.63 -13.77 -1.39
CA ARG A 187 -10.43 -13.36 -0.66
C ARG A 187 -10.59 -12.01 0.04
N THR A 188 -11.16 -11.01 -0.62
CA THR A 188 -11.38 -9.69 -0.02
C THR A 188 -12.43 -9.74 1.08
N GLY A 189 -13.43 -10.63 0.97
CA GLY A 189 -14.37 -10.90 2.06
C GLY A 189 -13.67 -11.50 3.28
N GLY A 190 -12.84 -12.53 3.07
CA GLY A 190 -12.06 -13.14 4.15
C GLY A 190 -11.08 -12.15 4.81
N LEU A 191 -10.42 -11.30 4.02
CA LEU A 191 -9.56 -10.22 4.54
C LEU A 191 -10.37 -9.23 5.38
N ALA A 192 -11.54 -8.80 4.92
CA ALA A 192 -12.38 -7.89 5.67
C ALA A 192 -12.83 -8.49 7.02
N GLU A 193 -13.27 -9.75 7.01
CA GLU A 193 -13.64 -10.48 8.24
C GLU A 193 -12.45 -10.67 9.17
N ALA A 194 -11.24 -10.92 8.64
CA ALA A 194 -10.05 -11.08 9.47
C ALA A 194 -9.58 -9.76 10.09
N LEU A 195 -9.65 -8.66 9.33
CA LEU A 195 -9.30 -7.32 9.82
C LEU A 195 -10.25 -6.86 10.93
N ARG A 196 -11.56 -7.06 10.75
CA ARG A 196 -12.57 -6.66 11.74
C ARG A 196 -13.56 -7.80 11.98
N PRO A 197 -13.18 -8.82 12.76
CA PRO A 197 -14.04 -9.97 13.00
C PRO A 197 -15.32 -9.54 13.71
N ALA A 198 -16.44 -10.07 13.24
CA ALA A 198 -17.71 -9.87 13.92
C ALA A 198 -17.65 -10.53 15.31
N PRO A 199 -18.16 -9.87 16.35
CA PRO A 199 -18.17 -10.43 17.70
C PRO A 199 -18.94 -11.75 17.75
N GLU A 200 -18.54 -12.64 18.66
CA GLU A 200 -19.28 -13.88 18.92
C GLU A 200 -20.74 -13.55 19.30
N PRO A 201 -21.71 -14.38 18.86
CA PRO A 201 -23.11 -14.07 19.05
C PRO A 201 -23.49 -14.09 20.54
N ALA A 202 -23.64 -12.91 21.15
CA ALA A 202 -24.52 -12.75 22.30
C ALA A 202 -25.97 -12.91 21.82
N ALA A 203 -26.79 -13.64 22.58
CA ALA A 203 -28.17 -13.96 22.25
C ALA A 203 -29.00 -12.68 21.96
N GLY A 204 -29.19 -12.33 20.68
CA GLY A 204 -30.14 -11.29 20.25
C GLY A 204 -29.68 -10.19 19.27
N GLY A 205 -28.40 -10.13 18.86
CA GLY A 205 -27.89 -9.05 17.99
C GLY A 205 -28.22 -9.19 16.48
N ARG A 206 -28.63 -8.07 15.83
CA ARG A 206 -29.12 -7.98 14.44
C ARG A 206 -28.07 -7.64 13.35
N LYS A 207 -26.83 -7.31 13.69
CA LYS A 207 -25.76 -7.11 12.69
C LYS A 207 -24.73 -8.22 12.85
N ARG A 208 -24.69 -9.13 11.87
CA ARG A 208 -23.94 -10.40 11.88
C ARG A 208 -23.00 -10.45 10.66
N GLY A 209 -21.87 -11.15 10.79
CA GLY A 209 -21.02 -11.60 9.69
C GLY A 209 -20.34 -10.47 8.89
N LEU A 210 -19.86 -10.79 7.70
CA LEU A 210 -19.13 -9.93 6.77
C LEU A 210 -19.62 -8.48 6.64
N GLN A 211 -20.94 -8.21 6.66
CA GLN A 211 -21.45 -6.83 6.59
C GLN A 211 -21.03 -5.98 7.78
N TYR A 212 -20.94 -6.57 8.99
CA TYR A 212 -20.44 -5.87 10.17
C TYR A 212 -18.99 -5.44 9.97
N SER A 213 -18.15 -6.34 9.46
CA SER A 213 -16.74 -6.08 9.18
C SER A 213 -16.57 -4.95 8.17
N ILE A 214 -17.35 -4.99 7.08
CA ILE A 214 -17.34 -3.93 6.05
C ILE A 214 -17.83 -2.59 6.60
N ASP A 215 -18.93 -2.57 7.35
CA ASP A 215 -19.46 -1.35 7.96
C ASP A 215 -18.39 -0.67 8.84
N LEU A 216 -17.70 -1.45 9.68
CA LEU A 216 -16.68 -0.95 10.59
C LEU A 216 -15.44 -0.43 9.84
N LEU A 217 -14.91 -1.22 8.90
CA LEU A 217 -13.77 -0.82 8.05
C LEU A 217 -14.06 0.45 7.25
N MET A 218 -15.28 0.59 6.71
CA MET A 218 -15.69 1.81 6.02
C MET A 218 -15.73 3.02 6.95
N VAL A 219 -16.23 2.87 8.18
CA VAL A 219 -16.22 3.97 9.17
C VAL A 219 -14.79 4.39 9.52
N GLU A 220 -13.90 3.42 9.74
CA GLU A 220 -12.49 3.66 10.03
C GLU A 220 -11.74 4.27 8.85
N ALA A 221 -12.15 3.94 7.62
CA ALA A 221 -11.48 4.44 6.43
C ALA A 221 -11.81 5.89 6.08
N LYS A 222 -13.01 6.35 6.45
CA LYS A 222 -13.53 7.67 6.06
C LYS A 222 -12.60 8.84 6.39
N PRO A 223 -11.97 8.94 7.58
CA PRO A 223 -11.11 10.08 7.91
C PRO A 223 -9.81 10.12 7.11
N GLN A 224 -9.40 8.99 6.53
CA GLN A 224 -8.12 8.82 5.83
C GLN A 224 -8.29 8.64 4.32
N ALA A 225 -9.50 8.81 3.79
CA ALA A 225 -9.78 8.69 2.37
C ALA A 225 -10.23 10.06 1.81
N PRO A 226 -9.63 10.55 0.72
CA PRO A 226 -10.11 11.75 0.04
C PRO A 226 -11.56 11.58 -0.41
N PRO A 227 -12.33 12.68 -0.56
CA PRO A 227 -13.74 12.60 -0.93
C PRO A 227 -14.03 11.76 -2.17
N HIS A 228 -13.20 11.88 -3.22
CA HIS A 228 -13.38 11.13 -4.47
C HIS A 228 -13.08 9.63 -4.33
N VAL A 229 -12.09 9.26 -3.49
CA VAL A 229 -11.81 7.85 -3.15
C VAL A 229 -12.96 7.31 -2.30
N TRP A 230 -13.37 8.07 -1.29
CA TRP A 230 -14.46 7.70 -0.39
C TRP A 230 -15.77 7.45 -1.14
N ASP A 231 -16.14 8.29 -2.10
CA ASP A 231 -17.34 8.09 -2.91
C ASP A 231 -17.27 6.80 -3.74
N ARG A 232 -16.12 6.48 -4.32
CA ARG A 232 -15.90 5.21 -5.04
C ARG A 232 -16.02 4.01 -4.11
N LEU A 233 -15.38 4.07 -2.94
CA LEU A 233 -15.48 3.02 -1.92
C LEU A 233 -16.92 2.82 -1.48
N ARG A 234 -17.61 3.91 -1.11
CA ARG A 234 -19.00 3.88 -0.66
C ARG A 234 -19.92 3.25 -1.70
N SER A 235 -19.84 3.68 -2.96
CA SER A 235 -20.66 3.11 -4.04
C SER A 235 -20.39 1.62 -4.27
N ASN A 236 -19.14 1.17 -4.13
CA ASN A 236 -18.80 -0.24 -4.25
C ASN A 236 -19.31 -1.06 -3.05
N TRP A 237 -18.92 -0.68 -1.83
CA TRP A 237 -19.08 -1.50 -0.63
C TRP A 237 -20.52 -1.57 -0.11
N MET A 238 -21.39 -0.61 -0.47
CA MET A 238 -22.80 -0.59 -0.06
C MET A 238 -23.58 -1.86 -0.44
N ASN A 239 -23.34 -2.41 -1.63
CA ASN A 239 -24.01 -3.62 -2.13
C ASN A 239 -23.05 -4.80 -2.28
N TRP A 240 -21.83 -4.67 -1.79
CA TRP A 240 -20.75 -5.62 -2.07
C TRP A 240 -21.01 -7.01 -1.46
N VAL A 241 -21.54 -7.08 -0.24
CA VAL A 241 -21.87 -8.36 0.42
C VAL A 241 -22.96 -9.12 -0.35
N THR A 242 -23.97 -8.42 -0.85
CA THR A 242 -25.02 -9.01 -1.70
C THR A 242 -24.42 -9.58 -2.98
N ARG A 243 -23.60 -8.79 -3.69
CA ARG A 243 -22.91 -9.23 -4.92
C ARG A 243 -22.06 -10.48 -4.67
N ARG A 244 -21.22 -10.43 -3.63
CA ARG A 244 -20.38 -11.56 -3.19
C ARG A 244 -21.24 -12.81 -2.97
N ASN A 245 -22.32 -12.68 -2.20
CA ASN A 245 -23.15 -13.83 -1.83
C ASN A 245 -23.92 -14.42 -3.02
N THR A 246 -24.35 -13.60 -3.99
CA THR A 246 -24.94 -14.10 -5.23
C THR A 246 -23.92 -14.93 -6.02
N LEU A 247 -22.69 -14.43 -6.17
CA LEU A 247 -21.61 -15.14 -6.85
C LEU A 247 -21.25 -16.46 -6.15
N THR A 248 -21.08 -16.45 -4.82
CA THR A 248 -20.60 -17.64 -4.10
C THR A 248 -21.67 -18.67 -3.79
N HIS A 249 -22.95 -18.28 -3.73
CA HIS A 249 -24.06 -19.18 -3.42
C HIS A 249 -24.97 -19.50 -4.61
N VAL A 250 -24.68 -18.94 -5.79
CA VAL A 250 -25.43 -19.17 -7.04
C VAL A 250 -26.94 -18.99 -6.81
N LYS A 251 -27.32 -17.82 -6.28
CA LYS A 251 -28.71 -17.45 -5.98
C LYS A 251 -28.99 -16.00 -6.40
N PRO A 252 -30.23 -15.66 -6.79
CA PRO A 252 -30.56 -14.26 -7.07
C PRO A 252 -30.33 -13.37 -5.84
N SER A 253 -30.22 -12.06 -6.06
CA SER A 253 -30.15 -11.07 -4.98
C SER A 253 -31.38 -11.18 -4.06
N GLU A 254 -31.27 -10.63 -2.83
CA GLU A 254 -32.35 -10.71 -1.84
C GLU A 254 -33.66 -10.05 -2.31
N ASP A 255 -33.54 -9.03 -3.16
CA ASP A 255 -34.67 -8.34 -3.81
C ASP A 255 -35.04 -8.93 -5.19
N SER A 256 -34.34 -9.99 -5.63
CA SER A 256 -34.53 -10.67 -6.93
C SER A 256 -34.39 -9.75 -8.16
N THR A 257 -33.71 -8.61 -8.03
CA THR A 257 -33.48 -7.67 -9.13
C THR A 257 -32.25 -8.02 -9.97
N SER A 258 -31.34 -8.86 -9.47
CA SER A 258 -30.17 -9.34 -10.18
C SER A 258 -29.93 -10.85 -9.98
N THR A 259 -29.39 -11.47 -11.02
CA THR A 259 -29.08 -12.89 -11.08
C THR A 259 -27.59 -13.16 -10.89
N PHE A 260 -27.22 -14.45 -10.82
CA PHE A 260 -25.82 -14.85 -10.87
C PHE A 260 -25.14 -14.36 -12.16
N GLU A 261 -25.81 -14.48 -13.30
CA GLU A 261 -25.24 -14.07 -14.60
C GLU A 261 -24.95 -12.57 -14.65
N ASP A 262 -25.84 -11.74 -14.08
CA ASP A 262 -25.65 -10.29 -14.02
C ASP A 262 -24.42 -9.90 -13.19
N HIS A 263 -24.19 -10.57 -12.06
CA HIS A 263 -23.02 -10.31 -11.23
C HIS A 263 -21.74 -10.97 -11.76
N ALA A 264 -21.86 -12.13 -12.41
CA ALA A 264 -20.76 -12.79 -13.09
C ALA A 264 -20.18 -11.93 -14.22
N ALA A 265 -21.02 -11.16 -14.90
CA ALA A 265 -20.57 -10.20 -15.91
C ALA A 265 -19.76 -9.04 -15.28
N GLN A 266 -20.08 -8.64 -14.04
CA GLN A 266 -19.50 -7.50 -13.32
C GLN A 266 -18.18 -7.81 -12.58
N VAL A 267 -17.51 -8.91 -12.92
CA VAL A 267 -16.25 -9.30 -12.28
C VAL A 267 -15.23 -9.77 -13.31
N ARG A 268 -15.37 -9.33 -14.57
CA ARG A 268 -14.58 -9.84 -15.70
C ARG A 268 -13.59 -8.82 -16.23
N THR A 269 -13.60 -7.62 -15.72
CA THR A 269 -12.69 -6.54 -16.11
C THR A 269 -12.07 -5.88 -14.89
N TRP A 270 -10.89 -5.29 -15.06
CA TRP A 270 -10.21 -4.51 -14.05
C TRP A 270 -11.09 -3.38 -13.53
N TYR A 271 -11.75 -2.65 -14.43
CA TYR A 271 -12.63 -1.55 -14.07
C TYR A 271 -13.69 -1.93 -13.02
N GLU A 272 -14.25 -3.13 -13.12
CA GLU A 272 -15.30 -3.60 -12.23
C GLU A 272 -14.77 -4.08 -10.87
N ILE A 273 -13.58 -4.69 -10.84
CA ILE A 273 -12.98 -5.20 -9.60
C ILE A 273 -12.14 -4.15 -8.87
N TYR A 274 -11.66 -3.12 -9.58
CA TYR A 274 -10.75 -2.09 -9.08
C TYR A 274 -11.23 -1.50 -7.74
N PRO A 275 -12.51 -1.08 -7.58
CA PRO A 275 -12.95 -0.49 -6.31
C PRO A 275 -12.88 -1.45 -5.12
N THR A 276 -12.98 -2.76 -5.37
CA THR A 276 -12.86 -3.80 -4.34
C THR A 276 -11.39 -3.99 -3.93
N VAL A 277 -10.48 -4.06 -4.89
CA VAL A 277 -9.02 -4.16 -4.64
C VAL A 277 -8.50 -2.90 -3.96
N LEU A 278 -8.96 -1.72 -4.40
CA LEU A 278 -8.66 -0.44 -3.78
C LEU A 278 -9.11 -0.41 -2.32
N GLY A 279 -10.35 -0.81 -2.05
CA GLY A 279 -10.90 -0.79 -0.69
C GLY A 279 -10.16 -1.70 0.27
N ILE A 280 -9.91 -2.95 -0.13
CA ILE A 280 -9.21 -3.89 0.74
C ILE A 280 -7.74 -3.49 0.96
N THR A 281 -7.11 -2.87 -0.04
CA THR A 281 -5.76 -2.29 0.09
C THR A 281 -5.78 -1.12 1.06
N GLN A 282 -6.75 -0.21 0.96
CA GLN A 282 -6.93 0.89 1.92
C GLN A 282 -7.09 0.37 3.36
N PHE A 283 -7.96 -0.63 3.57
CA PHE A 283 -8.18 -1.23 4.89
C PHE A 283 -6.93 -1.91 5.45
N THR A 284 -6.17 -2.59 4.59
CA THR A 284 -4.92 -3.26 5.00
C THR A 284 -3.84 -2.24 5.36
N CYS A 285 -3.68 -1.18 4.58
CA CYS A 285 -2.75 -0.08 4.91
C CYS A 285 -3.13 0.60 6.22
N GLN A 286 -4.43 0.76 6.50
CA GLN A 286 -4.90 1.30 7.76
C GLN A 286 -4.48 0.45 8.95
N GLU A 287 -4.63 -0.86 8.84
CA GLU A 287 -4.16 -1.78 9.86
C GLU A 287 -2.65 -1.67 10.08
N VAL A 288 -1.86 -1.65 9.00
CA VAL A 288 -0.41 -1.48 9.08
C VAL A 288 -0.04 -0.17 9.78
N SER A 289 -0.64 0.95 9.39
CA SER A 289 -0.35 2.25 10.00
C SER A 289 -0.72 2.29 11.49
N LEU A 290 -1.80 1.61 11.87
CA LEU A 290 -2.24 1.52 13.27
C LEU A 290 -1.26 0.68 14.09
N GLU A 291 -0.91 -0.53 13.61
CA GLU A 291 0.06 -1.41 14.28
C GLU A 291 1.42 -0.73 14.46
N LEU A 292 1.91 -0.05 13.41
CA LEU A 292 3.19 0.63 13.42
C LEU A 292 3.18 1.90 14.26
N GLN A 293 2.06 2.61 14.37
CA GLN A 293 1.97 3.77 15.27
C GLN A 293 2.31 3.36 16.70
N GLU A 294 1.85 2.19 17.14
CA GLU A 294 2.02 1.69 18.51
C GLU A 294 3.30 0.85 18.72
N THR A 295 3.98 0.46 17.65
CA THR A 295 5.10 -0.49 17.71
C THR A 295 6.28 -0.09 16.84
N ILE A 296 7.49 -0.15 17.41
CA ILE A 296 8.75 -0.06 16.65
C ILE A 296 9.08 -1.46 16.06
N PRO A 297 9.18 -1.59 14.72
CA PRO A 297 9.62 -2.82 14.06
C PRO A 297 10.92 -3.35 14.66
N PRO A 298 11.08 -4.69 14.82
CA PRO A 298 12.29 -5.26 15.39
C PRO A 298 13.59 -4.83 14.69
N SER A 299 13.56 -4.62 13.38
CA SER A 299 14.70 -4.13 12.59
C SER A 299 15.14 -2.70 12.94
N LEU A 300 14.29 -1.93 13.63
CA LEU A 300 14.53 -0.53 14.00
C LEU A 300 14.77 -0.34 15.51
N ARG A 301 14.83 -1.42 16.30
CA ARG A 301 14.96 -1.34 17.78
C ARG A 301 16.37 -1.03 18.28
N THR A 302 17.33 -0.80 17.39
CA THR A 302 18.68 -0.34 17.75
C THR A 302 18.64 1.15 18.13
N SER A 303 19.67 1.64 18.83
CA SER A 303 19.77 3.06 19.19
C SER A 303 19.90 3.99 17.99
N ASP A 304 20.35 3.46 16.84
CA ASP A 304 20.26 4.11 15.54
C ASP A 304 20.03 3.01 14.48
N PRO A 305 18.87 2.98 13.78
CA PRO A 305 18.65 2.03 12.69
C PRO A 305 19.61 2.24 11.52
N TRP A 306 20.23 3.41 11.41
CA TRP A 306 21.16 3.74 10.34
C TRP A 306 22.49 2.99 10.41
N GLU A 307 22.90 2.50 11.58
CA GLU A 307 24.17 1.81 11.75
C GLU A 307 24.37 0.69 10.72
N TYR A 308 23.29 0.00 10.37
CA TYR A 308 23.27 -1.04 9.34
C TYR A 308 22.90 -0.49 7.95
N LEU A 309 21.83 0.31 7.86
CA LEU A 309 21.30 0.79 6.57
C LEU A 309 22.29 1.67 5.78
N GLN A 310 23.20 2.36 6.48
CA GLN A 310 24.20 3.22 5.84
C GLN A 310 25.06 2.49 4.81
N TYR A 311 25.31 1.19 5.00
CA TYR A 311 26.21 0.44 4.12
C TYR A 311 25.63 0.23 2.72
N ASP A 312 24.30 0.25 2.59
CA ASP A 312 23.61 0.09 1.31
C ASP A 312 23.62 1.38 0.48
N VAL A 313 23.87 2.54 1.12
CA VAL A 313 23.85 3.87 0.48
C VAL A 313 25.21 4.57 0.44
N LYS A 314 26.24 4.00 1.06
CA LYS A 314 27.60 4.56 1.00
C LYS A 314 28.13 4.59 -0.43
N THR A 315 28.53 5.78 -0.87
CA THR A 315 29.16 6.01 -2.19
C THR A 315 30.68 6.09 -2.11
N THR A 316 31.24 6.26 -0.90
CA THR A 316 32.69 6.26 -0.64
C THR A 316 33.04 5.31 0.51
N TRP A 317 34.15 4.61 0.36
CA TRP A 317 34.72 3.72 1.38
C TRP A 317 36.07 4.31 1.80
N ASP A 318 36.05 5.12 2.85
CA ASP A 318 37.26 5.64 3.52
C ASP A 318 37.73 4.68 4.62
#